data_AF-A0A5K3FMT0-F1
#
_entry.id   AF-A0A5K3FMT0-F1
#
_cell.length_a   1.000
_cell.length_b   1.000
_cell.length_c   1.000
_cell.angle_alpha   90.00
_cell.angle_beta   90.00
_cell.angle_gamma   90.00
#
_symmetry.space_group_name_H-M   'P 1'
#
loop_
_entity.id
_entity.type
_entity.pdbx_description
1 polymer ?
#
loop_
_entity_poly.entity_id
_entity_poly.type
_entity_poly.pdbx_seq_one_letter_code
_entity_poly.pdbx_strand_id
1 'polypeptide(L)' 'MSRSTTQRSYLKDIHQFHRMSETSTNDQASTIFINEMSTAVFLPPKSDYKAHADYTVEMRAC' A
#
# COMPACT_ATOMS: atom_id res chain seq x y z
N MET A 1 -3.50 -19.79 18.05
CA MET A 1 -3.04 -18.38 18.06
C MET A 1 -4.26 -17.50 17.90
N SER A 2 -4.49 -16.56 18.81
CA SER A 2 -5.72 -15.76 18.85
C SER A 2 -5.69 -14.71 17.73
N ARG A 3 -6.82 -14.52 17.04
CA ARG A 3 -7.03 -13.52 15.96
C ARG A 3 -6.39 -12.15 16.25
N SER A 4 -6.35 -11.75 17.51
CA SER A 4 -5.76 -10.49 18.00
C SER A 4 -4.26 -10.32 17.67
N THR A 5 -3.45 -11.38 17.75
CA THR A 5 -1.99 -11.28 17.51
C THR A 5 -1.69 -11.13 16.02
N THR A 6 -2.39 -11.90 15.18
CA THR A 6 -2.26 -11.85 13.72
C THR A 6 -2.73 -10.51 13.17
N GLN A 7 -3.87 -9.99 13.64
CA GLN A 7 -4.39 -8.68 13.22
C GLN A 7 -3.43 -7.53 13.59
N ARG A 8 -2.82 -7.60 14.79
CA ARG A 8 -1.82 -6.60 15.21
C ARG A 8 -0.56 -6.62 14.34
N SER A 9 -0.07 -7.82 13.97
CA SER A 9 1.08 -7.96 13.07
C SER A 9 0.76 -7.39 11.69
N TYR A 10 -0.39 -7.77 11.14
CA TYR A 10 -0.86 -7.30 9.84
C TYR A 10 -0.94 -5.77 9.78
N LEU A 11 -1.57 -5.12 10.77
CA LEU A 11 -1.64 -3.66 10.80
C LEU A 11 -0.25 -3.01 10.83
N LYS A 12 0.70 -3.58 11.58
CA LYS A 12 2.08 -3.09 11.62
C LYS A 12 2.75 -3.21 10.24
N ASP A 13 2.56 -4.34 9.56
CA ASP A 13 3.14 -4.62 8.26
C ASP A 13 2.55 -3.69 7.18
N ILE A 14 1.24 -3.40 7.24
CA ILE A 14 0.59 -2.41 6.37
C ILE A 14 1.13 -1.00 6.60
N HIS A 15 1.27 -0.57 7.87
CA HIS A 15 1.86 0.74 8.17
C HIS A 15 3.30 0.86 7.70
N GLN A 16 4.09 -0.21 7.77
CA GLN A 16 5.44 -0.25 7.23
C GLN A 16 5.43 -0.17 5.70
N PHE A 17 4.55 -0.92 5.05
CA PHE A 17 4.39 -0.90 3.60
C PHE A 17 4.03 0.50 3.07
N HIS A 18 3.11 1.21 3.72
CA HIS A 18 2.71 2.54 3.24
C HIS A 18 3.86 3.53 3.29
N ARG A 19 4.58 3.59 4.42
CA ARG A 19 5.78 4.43 4.56
C ARG A 19 6.86 4.08 3.54
N MET A 20 7.05 2.79 3.28
CA MET A 20 7.99 2.33 2.26
C MET A 20 7.54 2.72 0.85
N SER A 21 6.23 2.68 0.57
CA SER A 21 5.68 3.05 -0.73
C SER A 21 5.83 4.54 -1.00
N GLU A 22 5.52 5.41 -0.03
CA GLU A 22 5.74 6.86 -0.12
C GLU A 22 7.22 7.16 -0.40
N THR A 23 8.12 6.67 0.45
CA THR A 23 9.56 6.94 0.33
C THR A 23 10.19 6.36 -0.93
N SER A 24 9.78 5.16 -1.37
CA SER A 24 10.35 4.51 -2.57
C SER A 24 9.86 5.13 -3.88
N THR A 25 8.73 5.84 -3.86
CA THR A 25 8.10 6.42 -5.05
C THR A 25 8.27 7.94 -5.15
N ASN A 26 8.98 8.54 -4.19
CA ASN A 26 9.07 9.99 -3.99
C ASN A 26 7.68 10.62 -3.81
N ASP A 27 6.92 10.12 -2.84
CA ASP A 27 5.60 10.60 -2.42
C ASP A 27 4.53 10.55 -3.52
N GLN A 28 4.74 9.69 -4.50
CA GLN A 28 3.80 9.49 -5.61
C GLN A 28 2.69 8.51 -5.24
N ALA A 29 3.00 7.49 -4.46
CA ALA A 29 2.05 6.50 -4.00
C ALA A 29 0.99 7.14 -3.08
N SER A 30 -0.27 6.75 -3.29
CA SER A 30 -1.42 7.20 -2.48
C SER A 30 -2.22 6.01 -1.97
N THR A 31 -2.57 5.98 -0.67
CA THR A 31 -3.52 4.98 -0.14
C THR A 31 -4.90 5.19 -0.75
N ILE A 32 -5.49 4.12 -1.28
CA ILE A 32 -6.92 4.07 -1.64
C ILE A 32 -7.73 3.63 -0.42
N PHE A 33 -7.38 2.49 0.18
CA PHE A 33 -8.05 1.98 1.38
C PHE A 33 -7.13 1.07 2.20
N ILE A 34 -7.44 0.97 3.50
CA ILE A 34 -6.88 -0.02 4.43
C ILE A 34 -8.06 -0.63 5.19
N ASN A 35 -8.14 -1.95 5.21
CA ASN A 35 -9.06 -2.69 6.06
C ASN A 35 -8.35 -3.86 6.75
N GLU A 36 -9.07 -4.62 7.56
CA GLU A 36 -8.51 -5.68 8.41
C GLU A 36 -7.81 -6.82 7.65
N MET A 37 -8.09 -7.00 6.35
CA MET A 37 -7.58 -8.11 5.55
C MET A 37 -6.99 -7.70 4.21
N SER A 38 -7.08 -6.43 3.82
CA SER A 38 -6.55 -5.94 2.56
C SER A 38 -6.19 -4.45 2.60
N THR A 39 -5.31 -4.05 1.70
CA THR A 39 -4.95 -2.66 1.43
C THR A 39 -4.84 -2.45 -0.07
N ALA A 40 -5.09 -1.22 -0.53
CA ALA A 40 -4.78 -0.84 -1.90
C ALA A 40 -4.05 0.50 -1.96
N VAL A 41 -3.07 0.56 -2.85
CA VAL A 41 -2.30 1.77 -3.15
C VAL A 41 -2.40 2.08 -4.64
N PHE A 42 -2.61 3.36 -4.92
CA PHE A 42 -2.58 3.94 -6.23
C PHE A 42 -1.19 4.53 -6.50
N LEU A 43 -0.63 4.24 -7.66
CA LEU A 43 0.62 4.78 -8.13
C LEU A 43 0.38 5.43 -9.51
N PRO A 44 0.12 6.74 -9.55
CA PRO A 44 0.07 7.46 -10.81
C PRO A 44 1.46 7.50 -11.45
N PRO A 45 1.58 7.70 -12.76
CA PRO A 45 2.86 7.95 -13.39
C PRO A 45 3.41 9.31 -12.96
N LYS A 46 4.73 9.49 -13.02
CA LYS A 46 5.30 10.83 -12.78
C LYS A 46 4.84 11.70 -13.93
N SER A 47 4.63 13.00 -13.71
CA SER A 47 4.25 13.96 -14.77
C SER A 47 5.40 14.20 -15.77
N ASP A 48 6.17 13.16 -16.06
CA ASP A 48 7.20 13.13 -17.07
C ASP A 48 6.60 12.74 -18.41
N TYR A 49 7.40 12.95 -19.45
CA TYR A 49 7.03 12.71 -20.85
C TYR A 49 6.74 11.23 -21.18
N LYS A 50 6.89 10.29 -20.22
CA LYS A 50 6.68 8.85 -20.38
C LYS A 50 5.58 8.28 -19.48
N ALA A 51 4.69 9.13 -18.99
CA ALA A 51 3.50 8.72 -18.25
C ALA A 51 2.51 7.97 -19.14
N HIS A 52 2.54 6.63 -19.10
CA HIS A 52 1.70 5.80 -19.98
C HIS A 52 0.66 4.94 -19.25
N ALA A 53 0.73 4.83 -17.93
CA ALA A 53 -0.19 4.01 -17.15
C ALA A 53 -0.25 4.42 -15.69
N ASP A 54 -1.46 4.32 -15.14
CA ASP A 54 -1.70 4.31 -13.70
C ASP A 54 -1.70 2.87 -13.18
N TYR A 55 -1.17 2.66 -11.97
CA TYR A 55 -1.16 1.35 -11.34
C TYR A 55 -1.96 1.35 -10.04
N THR A 56 -2.72 0.29 -9.83
CA THR A 56 -3.37 -0.01 -8.55
C THR A 56 -2.88 -1.36 -8.06
N VAL A 57 -2.32 -1.40 -6.84
CA VAL A 57 -1.83 -2.63 -6.21
C VAL A 57 -2.74 -2.94 -5.03
N GLU A 58 -3.40 -4.10 -5.07
CA GLU A 58 -4.19 -4.64 -3.95
C GLU A 58 -3.42 -5.79 -3.31
N MET A 59 -3.28 -5.75 -1.99
CA MET A 59 -2.68 -6.83 -1.20
C MET A 59 -3.69 -7.36 -0.21
N ARG A 60 -3.69 -8.69 -0.01
CA ARG A 60 -4.59 -9.40 0.90
C ARG A 60 -3.78 -10.20 1.91
N ALA A 61 -4.24 -10.23 3.15
CA ALA A 61 -3.72 -11.12 4.17
C ALA A 61 -4.04 -12.59 3.82
N CYS A 62 -3.05 -13.46 3.98
CA CYS A 62 -3.19 -14.91 3.77
C CYS A 62 -3.76 -15.62 5.01
#